data_AF-E9HXF7-F1
#
_entry.id   AF-E9HXF7-F1
#
_cell.length_a   1.000
_cell.length_b   1.000
_cell.length_c   1.000
_cell.angle_alpha   90.00
_cell.angle_beta   90.00
_cell.angle_gamma   90.00
#
_symmetry.space_group_name_H-M   'P 1'
#
loop_
_entity.id
_entity.type
_entity.pdbx_description
1 polymer ?
#
loop_
_entity_poly.entity_id
_entity_poly.type
_entity_poly.pdbx_seq_one_letter_code
_entity_poly.pdbx_strand_id
1 'polypeptide(L)'
;MSLESAFPWPPSTPLTHEERVEVVSRWRKTARRLIIIRQKKSKLNYDRFRKADPTFQIGELVLIARLRKTKNTTKKFIPRFIGPYQVYRKVSPTCYAVEDLPCFRKKRLWRRFNAHVSQIRRYSVRRETEWCPNSNEYENCDEETDQNEITSKDRNQHRESIVRAKHRESTVRAQHRESGVCVETPNSICLSSGKSGSTN
;
A
#
# COMPACT_ATOMS: atom_id res chain seq x y z
N MET A 1 44.61 -27.61 -11.90
CA MET A 1 43.23 -28.16 -11.96
C MET A 1 42.26 -27.03 -11.62
N SER A 2 41.30 -26.75 -12.50
CA SER A 2 40.41 -25.57 -12.40
C SER A 2 39.34 -25.74 -11.30
N LEU A 3 39.18 -24.71 -10.46
CA LEU A 3 38.22 -24.63 -9.34
C LEU A 3 36.74 -24.72 -9.76
N GLU A 4 36.43 -24.73 -11.06
CA GLU A 4 35.05 -24.88 -11.55
C GLU A 4 34.45 -26.29 -11.32
N SER A 5 35.24 -27.27 -10.88
CA SER A 5 34.76 -28.64 -10.58
C SER A 5 34.18 -28.82 -9.17
N ALA A 6 34.17 -27.77 -8.33
CA ALA A 6 33.79 -27.85 -6.91
C ALA A 6 32.28 -27.81 -6.61
N PHE A 7 31.42 -27.75 -7.63
CA PHE A 7 29.96 -27.81 -7.43
C PHE A 7 29.52 -29.27 -7.28
N PRO A 8 28.81 -29.65 -6.20
CA PRO A 8 28.57 -31.05 -5.86
C PRO A 8 27.39 -31.60 -6.69
N TRP A 9 27.63 -31.96 -7.96
CA TRP A 9 26.88 -32.97 -8.72
C TRP A 9 27.57 -33.25 -10.07
N PRO A 10 27.71 -34.53 -10.51
CA PRO A 10 26.59 -35.39 -10.90
C PRO A 10 26.46 -36.71 -10.07
N PRO A 11 25.35 -37.46 -10.24
CA PRO A 11 25.10 -38.74 -9.58
C PRO A 11 25.87 -39.87 -10.25
N SER A 12 26.56 -40.71 -9.45
CA SER A 12 27.21 -42.03 -9.71
C SER A 12 27.94 -42.31 -11.04
N THR A 13 27.92 -41.44 -12.04
CA THR A 13 28.48 -41.64 -13.39
C THR A 13 29.53 -40.58 -13.66
N PRO A 14 30.76 -40.97 -14.07
CA PRO A 14 31.79 -40.00 -14.44
C PRO A 14 31.43 -39.39 -15.79
N LEU A 15 31.08 -38.10 -15.82
CA LEU A 15 30.90 -37.33 -17.05
C LEU A 15 32.24 -36.78 -17.54
N THR A 16 32.37 -36.69 -18.87
CA THR A 16 33.51 -36.07 -19.55
C THR A 16 33.54 -34.56 -19.28
N HIS A 17 34.71 -33.93 -19.29
CA HIS A 17 34.85 -32.49 -18.99
C HIS A 17 33.98 -31.62 -19.92
N GLU A 18 33.96 -31.93 -21.22
CA GLU A 18 33.18 -31.22 -22.23
C GLU A 18 31.67 -31.27 -21.93
N GLU A 19 31.16 -32.47 -21.62
CA GLU A 19 29.75 -32.67 -21.23
C GLU A 19 29.38 -31.87 -19.97
N ARG A 20 30.29 -31.78 -18.99
CA ARG A 20 30.07 -30.97 -17.79
C ARG A 20 29.98 -29.48 -18.13
N VAL A 21 30.86 -28.98 -19.00
CA VAL A 21 30.81 -27.58 -19.46
C VAL A 21 29.49 -27.30 -20.18
N GLU A 22 29.03 -28.22 -21.02
CA GLU A 22 27.75 -28.08 -21.73
C GLU A 22 26.55 -28.08 -20.79
N VAL A 23 26.51 -28.99 -19.82
CA VAL A 23 25.44 -29.07 -18.81
C VAL A 23 25.40 -27.79 -17.97
N VAL A 24 26.55 -27.32 -17.49
CA VAL A 24 26.65 -26.05 -16.75
C VAL A 24 26.23 -24.86 -17.62
N SER A 25 26.62 -24.84 -18.90
CA SER A 25 26.19 -23.81 -19.85
C SER A 25 24.66 -23.81 -20.02
N ARG A 26 24.06 -24.99 -20.15
CA ARG A 26 22.60 -25.17 -20.22
C ARG A 26 21.92 -24.68 -18.95
N TRP A 27 22.41 -25.06 -17.77
CA TRP A 27 21.88 -24.59 -16.50
C TRP A 27 21.98 -23.09 -16.33
N ARG A 28 23.13 -22.47 -16.68
CA ARG A 28 23.31 -21.02 -16.67
C ARG A 28 22.31 -20.34 -17.62
N LYS A 29 22.08 -20.87 -18.82
CA LYS A 29 21.05 -20.37 -19.77
C LYS A 29 19.65 -20.45 -19.18
N THR A 30 19.27 -21.60 -18.61
CA THR A 30 17.96 -21.80 -17.97
C THR A 30 17.77 -20.87 -16.78
N ALA A 31 18.76 -20.78 -15.88
CA ALA A 31 18.72 -19.90 -14.72
C ALA A 31 18.57 -18.44 -15.13
N ARG A 32 19.33 -17.96 -16.12
CA ARG A 32 19.19 -16.59 -16.67
C ARG A 32 17.77 -16.33 -17.17
N ARG A 33 17.19 -17.27 -17.93
CA ARG A 33 15.81 -17.15 -18.43
C ARG A 33 14.81 -17.02 -17.29
N LEU A 34 14.90 -17.87 -16.28
CA LEU A 34 14.00 -17.86 -15.12
C LEU A 34 14.14 -16.58 -14.29
N ILE A 35 15.37 -16.09 -14.10
CA ILE A 35 15.65 -14.82 -13.42
C ILE A 35 14.97 -13.67 -14.16
N ILE A 36 15.12 -13.58 -15.48
CA ILE A 36 14.49 -12.52 -16.29
C ILE A 36 12.96 -12.58 -16.16
N ILE A 37 12.37 -13.77 -16.25
CA ILE A 37 10.92 -13.95 -16.10
C ILE A 37 10.46 -13.50 -14.71
N ARG A 38 11.19 -13.90 -13.66
CA ARG A 38 10.88 -13.52 -12.28
C ARG A 38 11.00 -12.01 -12.06
N GLN A 39 12.06 -11.39 -12.59
CA GLN A 39 12.26 -9.94 -12.53
C GLN A 39 11.14 -9.18 -13.23
N LYS A 40 10.71 -9.63 -14.42
CA LYS A 40 9.56 -9.05 -15.13
C LYS A 40 8.27 -9.14 -14.31
N LYS A 41 7.96 -10.32 -13.75
CA LYS A 41 6.78 -10.51 -12.90
C LYS A 41 6.82 -9.63 -11.64
N SER A 42 7.99 -9.54 -11.01
CA SER A 42 8.20 -8.69 -9.84
C SER A 42 8.00 -7.21 -10.16
N LYS A 43 8.57 -6.72 -11.28
CA LYS A 43 8.38 -5.35 -11.75
C LYS A 43 6.91 -5.04 -12.01
N LEU A 44 6.21 -5.89 -12.75
CA LEU A 44 4.78 -5.71 -13.05
C LEU A 44 3.93 -5.66 -11.78
N ASN A 45 4.21 -6.51 -10.79
CA ASN A 45 3.46 -6.52 -9.54
C ASN A 45 3.74 -5.27 -8.68
N TYR A 46 5.01 -4.81 -8.66
CA TYR A 46 5.40 -3.61 -7.94
C TYR A 46 4.78 -2.36 -8.56
N ASP A 47 4.83 -2.24 -9.89
CA ASP A 47 4.33 -1.08 -10.62
C ASP A 47 2.79 -1.04 -10.65
N ARG A 48 2.09 -2.18 -10.48
CA ARG A 48 0.62 -2.28 -10.53
C ARG A 48 -0.09 -1.32 -9.59
N PHE A 49 0.41 -1.17 -8.36
CA PHE A 49 -0.21 -0.33 -7.32
C PHE A 49 0.53 1.00 -7.14
N ARG A 50 1.57 1.25 -7.95
CA ARG A 50 2.35 2.47 -7.86
C ARG A 50 1.61 3.60 -8.57
N LYS A 51 1.30 4.66 -7.82
CA LYS A 51 0.77 5.89 -8.40
C LYS A 51 1.90 6.67 -9.06
N ALA A 52 1.61 7.30 -10.20
CA ALA A 52 2.55 8.21 -10.83
C ALA A 52 2.88 9.37 -9.89
N ASP A 53 4.12 9.85 -9.96
CA ASP A 53 4.57 10.98 -9.18
C ASP A 53 3.76 12.23 -9.55
N PRO A 54 3.26 13.02 -8.57
CA PRO A 54 2.48 14.22 -8.86
C PRO A 54 3.34 15.26 -9.59
N THR A 55 2.74 15.88 -10.60
CA THR A 55 3.35 17.01 -11.30
C THR A 55 2.89 18.32 -10.68
N PHE A 56 3.82 19.27 -10.61
CA PHE A 56 3.60 20.60 -10.05
C PHE A 56 3.98 21.66 -11.07
N GLN A 57 3.18 22.73 -11.14
CA GLN A 57 3.46 23.86 -12.01
C GLN A 57 4.29 24.92 -11.29
N ILE A 58 5.01 25.73 -12.06
CA ILE A 58 5.72 26.89 -11.52
C ILE A 58 4.68 27.86 -10.96
N GLY A 59 4.90 28.33 -9.74
CA GLY A 59 4.00 29.20 -9.00
C GLY A 59 2.96 28.47 -8.14
N GLU A 60 2.81 27.14 -8.27
CA GLU A 60 1.87 26.36 -7.46
C GLU A 60 2.27 26.36 -5.98
N LEU A 61 1.26 26.40 -5.09
CA LEU A 61 1.45 26.35 -3.65
C LEU A 61 1.53 24.92 -3.15
N VAL A 62 2.55 24.63 -2.37
CA VAL A 62 2.85 23.28 -1.89
C VAL A 62 3.28 23.26 -0.43
N LEU A 63 2.91 22.20 0.26
CA LEU A 63 3.40 21.85 1.58
C LEU A 63 4.62 20.93 1.50
N ILE A 64 5.58 21.09 2.42
CA ILE A 64 6.84 20.35 2.35
C ILE A 64 7.10 19.59 3.64
N ALA A 65 7.43 18.31 3.50
CA ALA A 65 7.83 17.45 4.61
C ALA A 65 9.28 17.73 5.01
N ARG A 66 9.46 18.38 6.16
CA ARG A 66 10.78 18.58 6.79
C ARG A 66 10.67 18.45 8.29
N LEU A 67 11.67 17.84 8.92
CA LEU A 67 11.74 17.79 10.36
C LEU A 67 12.17 19.14 10.91
N ARG A 68 11.29 19.83 11.64
CA ARG A 68 11.66 21.02 12.41
C ARG A 68 12.08 20.60 13.81
N LYS A 69 13.14 21.23 14.31
CA LYS A 69 13.52 21.19 15.72
C LYS A 69 12.95 22.44 16.37
N THR A 70 11.83 22.28 17.07
CA THR A 70 11.24 23.33 17.90
C THR A 70 11.65 23.07 19.35
N LYS A 71 12.13 24.12 20.03
CA LYS A 71 12.45 24.05 21.46
C LYS A 71 11.14 23.89 22.23
N ASN A 72 11.13 23.09 23.30
CA ASN A 72 10.01 22.93 24.23
C ASN A 72 8.74 22.26 23.67
N THR A 73 8.79 21.59 22.52
CA THR A 73 7.66 20.82 21.98
C THR A 73 8.07 19.37 21.72
N THR A 74 7.21 18.42 22.06
CA THR A 74 7.44 17.02 21.69
C THR A 74 7.23 16.82 20.19
N LYS A 75 7.91 15.82 19.62
CA LYS A 75 7.80 15.48 18.18
C LYS A 75 6.37 15.21 17.73
N LYS A 76 5.48 14.80 18.64
CA LYS A 76 4.07 14.51 18.37
C LYS A 76 3.28 15.74 17.92
N PHE A 77 3.63 16.93 18.42
CA PHE A 77 2.95 18.17 18.09
C PHE A 77 3.60 18.93 16.92
N ILE A 78 4.66 18.39 16.33
CA ILE A 78 5.33 19.03 15.19
C ILE A 78 4.65 18.55 13.91
N PRO A 79 4.08 19.45 13.09
CA PRO A 79 3.43 19.04 11.85
C PRO A 79 4.47 18.45 10.90
N ARG A 80 4.12 17.30 10.30
CA ARG A 80 4.98 16.61 9.33
C ARG A 80 5.24 17.47 8.09
N PHE A 81 4.22 18.18 7.64
CA PHE A 81 4.27 19.06 6.46
C PHE A 81 4.16 20.51 6.90
N ILE A 82 5.02 21.36 6.35
CA ILE A 82 5.15 22.76 6.76
C ILE A 82 4.84 23.64 5.56
N GLY A 83 4.12 24.73 5.86
CA GLY A 83 4.04 25.97 5.08
C GLY A 83 3.42 25.83 3.68
N PRO A 84 2.65 26.80 3.22
CA PRO A 84 2.55 27.02 1.78
C PRO A 84 3.89 27.59 1.29
N TYR A 85 4.60 26.83 0.49
CA TYR A 85 5.76 27.25 -0.30
C TYR A 85 5.34 27.38 -1.76
N GLN A 86 6.05 28.21 -2.51
CA GLN A 86 5.81 28.37 -3.94
C GLN A 86 6.84 27.58 -4.74
N VAL A 87 6.39 26.84 -5.74
CA VAL A 87 7.30 26.19 -6.69
C VAL A 87 7.96 27.25 -7.57
N TYR A 88 9.27 27.39 -7.49
CA TYR A 88 10.03 28.36 -8.28
C TYR A 88 10.42 27.79 -9.64
N ARG A 89 10.95 26.56 -9.67
CA ARG A 89 11.32 25.88 -10.91
C ARG A 89 11.40 24.37 -10.74
N LYS A 90 11.26 23.63 -11.85
CA LYS A 90 11.55 22.20 -11.91
C LYS A 90 13.06 21.98 -12.12
N VAL A 91 13.71 21.27 -11.20
CA VAL A 91 15.16 20.98 -11.27
C VAL A 91 15.40 19.65 -11.95
N SER A 92 14.55 18.66 -11.67
CA SER A 92 14.60 17.33 -12.26
C SER A 92 13.17 16.77 -12.38
N PRO A 93 12.94 15.66 -13.09
CA PRO A 93 11.60 15.04 -13.18
C PRO A 93 10.94 14.83 -11.81
N THR A 94 11.74 14.49 -10.79
CA THR A 94 11.30 14.17 -9.43
C THR A 94 11.65 15.25 -8.39
N CYS A 95 12.35 16.32 -8.76
CA CYS A 95 12.83 17.33 -7.82
C CYS A 95 12.44 18.74 -8.26
N TYR A 96 11.85 19.50 -7.34
CA TYR A 96 11.43 20.88 -7.55
C TYR A 96 12.21 21.80 -6.61
N ALA A 97 12.57 22.98 -7.10
CA ALA A 97 13.06 24.06 -6.26
C ALA A 97 11.87 24.88 -5.80
N VAL A 98 11.79 25.08 -4.49
CA VAL A 98 10.71 25.81 -3.84
C VAL A 98 11.27 27.02 -3.12
N GLU A 99 10.45 28.05 -3.01
CA GLU A 99 10.77 29.30 -2.33
C GLU A 99 9.66 29.71 -1.37
N ASP A 100 10.01 30.59 -0.45
CA ASP A 100 9.02 31.22 0.42
C ASP A 100 8.05 32.09 -0.42
N LEU A 101 6.81 32.19 0.05
CA LEU A 101 5.78 33.05 -0.53
C LEU A 101 6.28 34.49 -0.73
N PRO A 102 5.85 35.19 -1.79
CA PRO A 102 6.32 36.54 -2.10
C PRO A 102 6.13 37.53 -0.94
N CYS A 103 5.07 37.40 -0.14
CA CYS A 103 4.83 38.22 1.04
C CYS A 103 5.86 38.01 2.18
N PHE A 104 6.55 36.87 2.23
CA PHE A 104 7.51 36.52 3.29
C PHE A 104 8.98 36.65 2.84
N ARG A 105 9.23 37.08 1.59
CA ARG A 105 10.57 37.20 1.01
C ARG A 105 11.34 38.39 1.58
N LYS A 106 12.03 38.21 2.71
CA LYS A 106 12.98 39.21 3.24
C LYS A 106 14.27 39.25 2.41
N LYS A 107 14.68 40.42 1.90
CA LYS A 107 15.84 40.60 0.97
C LYS A 107 17.13 39.84 1.34
N ARG A 108 17.40 39.59 2.64
CA ARG A 108 18.60 38.88 3.14
C ARG A 108 18.36 37.44 3.59
N LEU A 109 17.12 36.95 3.54
CA LEU A 109 16.71 35.64 4.05
C LEU A 109 15.73 34.95 3.08
N TRP A 110 15.97 35.07 1.77
CA TRP A 110 15.22 34.30 0.79
C TRP A 110 15.67 32.84 0.86
N ARG A 111 14.80 31.97 1.37
CA ARG A 111 15.12 30.54 1.47
C ARG A 111 14.64 29.84 0.21
N ARG A 112 15.60 29.48 -0.64
CA ARG A 112 15.39 28.57 -1.77
C ARG A 112 15.99 27.23 -1.44
N PHE A 113 15.27 26.17 -1.73
CA PHE A 113 15.80 24.83 -1.55
C PHE A 113 15.14 23.82 -2.49
N ASN A 114 15.82 22.70 -2.68
CA ASN A 114 15.31 21.60 -3.46
C ASN A 114 14.50 20.65 -2.58
N ALA A 115 13.39 20.13 -3.12
CA ALA A 115 12.54 19.14 -2.49
C ALA A 115 12.20 18.05 -3.51
N HIS A 116 12.27 16.79 -3.07
CA HIS A 116 11.84 15.65 -3.88
C HIS A 116 10.31 15.56 -3.89
N VAL A 117 9.71 15.07 -4.97
CA VAL A 117 8.27 14.98 -5.20
C VAL A 117 7.53 14.25 -4.07
N SER A 118 8.17 13.24 -3.46
CA SER A 118 7.62 12.51 -2.30
C SER A 118 7.52 13.33 -1.00
N GLN A 119 8.27 14.43 -0.91
CA GLN A 119 8.25 15.35 0.23
C GLN A 119 7.24 16.49 0.01
N ILE A 120 6.70 16.64 -1.20
CA ILE A 120 5.83 17.74 -1.59
C ILE A 120 4.38 17.27 -1.57
N ARG A 121 3.47 18.12 -1.07
CA ARG A 121 2.02 17.93 -1.16
C ARG A 121 1.39 19.20 -1.72
N ARG A 122 0.30 19.05 -2.49
CA ARG A 122 -0.51 20.20 -2.91
C ARG A 122 -1.07 20.91 -1.69
N TYR A 123 -0.96 22.23 -1.67
CA TYR A 123 -1.60 23.05 -0.66
C TYR A 123 -3.06 23.26 -1.05
N SER A 124 -3.98 23.01 -0.11
CA SER A 124 -5.38 23.37 -0.25
C SER A 124 -5.68 24.50 0.71
N VAL A 125 -6.25 25.59 0.20
CA VAL A 125 -6.80 26.64 1.05
C VAL A 125 -7.99 26.04 1.79
N ARG A 126 -8.07 26.27 3.10
CA ARG A 126 -9.23 25.89 3.89
C ARG A 126 -10.39 26.80 3.47
N ARG A 127 -11.48 26.23 2.95
CA ARG A 127 -12.70 27.00 2.69
C ARG A 127 -13.41 27.22 4.03
N GLU A 128 -13.72 28.46 4.34
CA GLU A 128 -14.34 28.85 5.63
C GLU A 128 -15.71 28.16 5.84
N THR A 129 -16.39 27.76 4.75
CA THR A 129 -17.72 27.15 4.74
C THR A 129 -17.76 25.66 5.13
N GLU A 130 -16.63 25.02 5.42
CA GLU A 130 -16.59 23.56 5.70
C GLU A 130 -16.89 23.21 7.18
N TRP A 131 -17.05 24.22 8.04
CA TRP A 131 -17.45 24.05 9.45
C TRP A 131 -18.61 25.00 9.78
N CYS A 132 -19.81 24.60 9.41
CA CYS A 132 -21.03 25.14 10.00
C CYS A 132 -21.51 24.10 11.02
N PRO A 133 -21.32 24.29 12.34
CA PRO A 133 -22.11 23.53 13.28
C PRO A 133 -23.58 23.86 12.96
N ASN A 134 -24.39 22.83 12.75
CA ASN A 134 -25.82 22.99 12.48
C ASN A 134 -26.41 23.87 13.58
N SER A 135 -26.70 25.14 13.29
CA SER A 135 -27.16 26.11 14.28
C SER A 135 -28.59 25.85 14.77
N ASN A 136 -29.18 24.70 14.40
CA ASN A 136 -30.56 24.33 14.68
C ASN A 136 -30.71 23.15 15.66
N GLU A 137 -29.65 22.69 16.34
CA GLU A 137 -29.77 21.61 17.35
C GLU A 137 -29.90 22.12 18.80
N TYR A 138 -30.11 23.44 18.99
CA TYR A 138 -30.43 24.03 20.30
C TYR A 138 -31.73 24.84 20.26
N GLU A 139 -32.79 24.28 19.67
CA GLU A 139 -34.15 24.78 19.86
C GLU A 139 -34.93 23.82 20.77
N ASN A 140 -35.18 24.30 21.99
CA ASN A 140 -36.21 23.93 22.96
C ASN A 140 -36.23 22.49 23.54
N CYS A 141 -35.72 22.34 24.77
CA CYS A 141 -35.92 21.15 25.61
C CYS A 141 -37.04 21.29 26.65
N ASP A 142 -37.86 22.36 26.62
CA ASP A 142 -38.98 22.50 27.55
C ASP A 142 -40.25 22.96 26.81
N GLU A 143 -41.03 22.00 26.32
CA GLU A 143 -42.51 22.02 26.41
C GLU A 143 -43.08 20.67 25.94
N GLU A 144 -43.58 19.90 26.90
CA GLU A 144 -44.40 18.70 26.70
C GLU A 144 -45.71 19.10 26.02
N THR A 145 -45.96 18.58 24.81
CA THR A 145 -47.33 18.33 24.34
C THR A 145 -47.40 16.97 23.67
N ASP A 146 -48.06 16.07 24.38
CA ASP A 146 -48.46 14.74 24.00
C ASP A 146 -49.58 14.81 22.95
N GLN A 147 -49.37 14.18 21.77
CA GLN A 147 -50.41 13.53 20.96
C GLN A 147 -49.87 12.90 19.66
N ASN A 148 -49.60 11.58 19.76
CA ASN A 148 -50.02 10.49 18.88
C ASN A 148 -49.94 10.53 17.33
N GLU A 149 -49.39 9.40 16.85
CA GLU A 149 -49.63 8.65 15.60
C GLU A 149 -48.84 9.00 14.32
N ILE A 150 -48.48 7.92 13.60
CA ILE A 150 -47.71 7.81 12.32
C ILE A 150 -46.20 7.54 12.57
N THR A 151 -45.57 6.39 12.34
CA THR A 151 -45.89 5.12 11.65
C THR A 151 -44.96 4.01 12.18
N SER A 152 -45.53 3.02 12.87
CA SER A 152 -44.85 1.80 13.34
C SER A 152 -44.52 0.78 12.23
N LYS A 153 -44.84 1.08 10.96
CA LYS A 153 -44.66 0.16 9.82
C LYS A 153 -43.23 0.16 9.23
N ASP A 154 -42.52 1.29 9.24
CA ASP A 154 -41.21 1.38 8.55
C ASP A 154 -40.03 0.79 9.34
N ARG A 155 -40.06 0.88 10.68
CA ARG A 155 -39.00 0.32 11.51
C ARG A 155 -38.96 -1.21 11.51
N ASN A 156 -40.12 -1.86 11.37
CA ASN A 156 -40.19 -3.31 11.31
C ASN A 156 -39.70 -3.86 9.94
N GLN A 157 -39.98 -3.16 8.84
CA GLN A 157 -39.46 -3.54 7.52
C GLN A 157 -37.93 -3.44 7.46
N HIS A 158 -37.34 -2.39 8.06
CA HIS A 158 -35.88 -2.26 8.10
C HIS A 158 -35.23 -3.36 8.95
N ARG A 159 -35.79 -3.70 10.12
CA ARG A 159 -35.27 -4.79 10.96
C ARG A 159 -35.38 -6.16 10.30
N GLU A 160 -36.49 -6.47 9.64
CA GLU A 160 -36.63 -7.75 8.93
C GLU A 160 -35.69 -7.85 7.72
N SER A 161 -35.41 -6.73 7.02
CA SER A 161 -34.45 -6.70 5.91
C SER A 161 -33.02 -7.02 6.36
N ILE A 162 -32.62 -6.51 7.54
CA ILE A 162 -31.30 -6.76 8.12
C ILE A 162 -31.18 -8.22 8.57
N VAL A 163 -32.23 -8.79 9.17
CA VAL A 163 -32.23 -10.19 9.62
C VAL A 163 -32.18 -11.16 8.43
N ARG A 164 -32.91 -10.88 7.33
CA ARG A 164 -32.84 -11.70 6.09
C ARG A 164 -31.48 -11.61 5.39
N ALA A 165 -30.84 -10.44 5.40
CA ALA A 165 -29.51 -10.26 4.80
C ALA A 165 -28.44 -11.08 5.54
N LYS A 166 -28.46 -11.07 6.87
CA LYS A 166 -27.52 -11.84 7.71
C LYS A 166 -27.69 -13.35 7.54
N HIS A 167 -28.93 -13.84 7.40
CA HIS A 167 -29.17 -15.25 7.12
C HIS A 167 -28.67 -15.67 5.73
N ARG A 168 -28.82 -14.83 4.69
CA ARG A 168 -28.25 -15.12 3.35
C ARG A 168 -26.72 -15.19 3.36
N GLU A 169 -26.03 -14.30 4.09
CA GLU A 169 -24.58 -14.37 4.23
C GLU A 169 -24.12 -15.64 4.98
N SER A 170 -24.89 -16.10 5.98
CA SER A 170 -24.57 -17.37 6.66
C SER A 170 -24.73 -18.60 5.77
N THR A 171 -25.76 -18.65 4.92
CA THR A 171 -26.01 -19.77 4.01
C THR A 171 -25.00 -19.82 2.86
N VAL A 172 -24.62 -18.67 2.30
CA VAL A 172 -23.58 -18.57 1.26
C VAL A 172 -22.20 -18.97 1.81
N ARG A 173 -21.92 -18.64 3.07
CA ARG A 173 -20.66 -19.05 3.74
C ARG A 173 -20.63 -20.54 4.09
N ALA A 174 -21.77 -21.18 4.32
CA ALA A 174 -21.89 -22.63 4.51
C ALA A 174 -21.71 -23.39 3.19
N GLN A 175 -22.32 -22.93 2.10
CA GLN A 175 -22.20 -23.56 0.77
C GLN A 175 -20.78 -23.48 0.19
N HIS A 176 -20.02 -22.42 0.50
CA HIS A 176 -18.59 -22.32 0.13
C HIS A 176 -17.68 -23.23 0.95
N ARG A 177 -18.14 -23.75 2.10
CA ARG A 177 -17.38 -24.71 2.92
C ARG A 177 -17.63 -26.16 2.50
N GLU A 178 -18.78 -26.44 1.90
CA GLU A 178 -19.15 -27.76 1.38
C GLU A 178 -18.77 -27.97 -0.11
N SER A 179 -18.57 -26.89 -0.88
CA SER A 179 -18.03 -26.95 -2.25
C SER A 179 -16.50 -26.95 -2.28
N GLY A 180 -15.88 -27.71 -1.37
CA GLY A 180 -14.50 -28.16 -1.50
C GLY A 180 -14.40 -29.17 -2.64
N VAL A 181 -14.44 -28.68 -3.88
CA VAL A 181 -14.03 -29.45 -5.05
C VAL A 181 -12.53 -29.69 -4.89
N CYS A 182 -12.19 -30.88 -4.39
CA CYS A 182 -10.86 -31.45 -4.53
C CYS A 182 -10.57 -31.57 -6.03
N VAL A 183 -9.83 -30.61 -6.58
CA VAL A 183 -9.14 -30.84 -7.84
C VAL A 183 -7.96 -31.75 -7.50
N GLU A 184 -8.18 -33.05 -7.69
CA GLU A 184 -7.13 -34.05 -7.71
C GLU A 184 -6.09 -33.61 -8.75
N THR A 185 -4.91 -33.25 -8.26
CA THR A 185 -3.72 -33.18 -9.11
C THR A 185 -3.07 -34.56 -9.05
N PRO A 186 -2.86 -35.25 -10.18
CA PRO A 186 -2.13 -36.50 -10.17
C PRO A 186 -0.65 -36.15 -10.04
N ASN A 187 -0.15 -36.15 -8.80
CA ASN A 187 1.23 -36.44 -8.39
C ASN A 187 1.47 -35.93 -6.96
N SER A 188 0.79 -36.54 -5.99
CA SER A 188 1.24 -36.52 -4.60
C SER A 188 2.20 -37.70 -4.39
N ILE A 189 3.47 -37.38 -4.19
CA ILE A 189 4.43 -38.34 -3.65
C ILE A 189 4.13 -38.46 -2.15
N CYS A 190 3.49 -39.57 -1.77
CA CYS A 190 3.27 -39.94 -0.38
C CYS A 190 4.62 -40.28 0.28
N LEU A 191 5.08 -39.43 1.21
CA LEU A 191 6.13 -39.80 2.16
C LEU A 191 5.45 -40.53 3.32
N SER A 192 5.45 -41.86 3.25
CA SER A 192 5.16 -42.75 4.38
C SER A 192 6.33 -42.72 5.35
N SER A 193 6.25 -41.91 6.42
CA SER A 193 7.12 -42.08 7.59
C SER A 193 6.47 -43.10 8.53
N GLY A 194 7.02 -44.33 8.51
CA GLY A 194 6.64 -45.42 9.40
C GLY A 194 6.91 -45.08 10.87
N LYS A 195 5.93 -45.39 11.72
CA LYS A 195 6.10 -45.54 13.16
C LYS A 195 6.89 -46.82 13.42
N SER A 196 8.14 -46.71 13.83
CA SER A 196 8.83 -47.78 14.55
C SER A 196 8.45 -47.69 16.03
N GLY A 197 7.62 -48.62 16.49
CA GLY A 197 7.49 -48.93 17.91
C GLY A 197 8.78 -49.59 18.39
N SER A 198 9.33 -49.12 19.51
CA SER A 198 10.39 -49.80 20.23
C SER A 198 9.83 -50.19 21.59
N THR A 199 9.53 -51.47 21.73
CA THR A 199 9.44 -52.18 23.01
C THR A 199 10.84 -52.64 23.39
N ASN A 200 11.33 -52.17 24.53
CA ASN A 200 11.98 -52.94 25.60
C ASN A 200 12.32 -51.98 26.75
#